data_AF-A0A969C4E9-F1
#
_entry.id   AF-A0A969C4E9-F1
#
_cell.length_a   1.000
_cell.length_b   1.000
_cell.length_c   1.000
_cell.angle_alpha   90.00
_cell.angle_beta   90.00
_cell.angle_gamma   90.00
#
_symmetry.space_group_name_H-M   'P 1'
#
loop_
_entity.id
_entity.type
_entity.pdbx_description
1 polymer ?
#
loop_
_entity_poly.entity_id
_entity_poly.type
_entity_poly.pdbx_seq_one_letter_code
_entity_poly.pdbx_strand_id
1 'polypeptide(L)'
;MLKEFKPDVVVGAGGYVTGPVLLMASLLKIPTLVMDSNALPGFTNRQLARFVDKAALTFEESLKFFPNKGVVTGNPVRQEFFEVQPKQREAKTNLLIFGGSQGARAINFAMVDALQNLPKDKLNIVHQTGEHDFEKIESGYKDKHWQADIRRYITDMVAEFAKADVVVCRAGATTCAELAAAGKVGIMIPLPTAADDHQRKNAEALQNAGAAK
;
A
#
# COMPACT_ATOMS: atom_id res chain seq x y z
N MET A 1 31.70 -9.54 3.45
CA MET A 1 30.39 -9.65 2.76
C MET A 1 30.49 -9.71 1.24
N LEU A 2 30.42 -8.63 0.44
CA LEU A 2 30.30 -8.78 -1.04
C LEU A 2 31.45 -9.55 -1.70
N LYS A 3 32.70 -9.30 -1.31
CA LYS A 3 33.88 -10.05 -1.83
C LYS A 3 33.93 -11.51 -1.38
N GLU A 4 33.29 -11.82 -0.27
CA GLU A 4 33.28 -13.15 0.35
C GLU A 4 32.12 -13.99 -0.19
N PHE A 5 30.93 -13.41 -0.24
CA PHE A 5 29.71 -14.02 -0.78
C PHE A 5 29.77 -14.14 -2.31
N LYS A 6 30.43 -13.21 -3.01
CA LYS A 6 30.58 -13.17 -4.48
C LYS A 6 29.24 -13.31 -5.22
N PRO A 7 28.27 -12.40 -4.99
CA PRO A 7 26.98 -12.49 -5.66
C PRO A 7 27.09 -12.25 -7.16
N ASP A 8 26.29 -12.97 -7.95
CA ASP A 8 26.10 -12.71 -9.38
C ASP A 8 25.25 -11.45 -9.64
N VAL A 9 24.38 -11.09 -8.69
CA VAL A 9 23.53 -9.90 -8.74
C VAL A 9 23.23 -9.40 -7.33
N VAL A 10 23.10 -8.08 -7.17
CA VAL A 10 22.66 -7.46 -5.92
C VAL A 10 21.37 -6.67 -6.16
N VAL A 11 20.32 -7.02 -5.42
CA VAL A 11 19.01 -6.37 -5.51
C VAL A 11 18.75 -5.56 -4.24
N GLY A 12 18.33 -4.31 -4.38
CA GLY A 12 17.97 -3.44 -3.25
C GLY A 12 16.55 -2.92 -3.35
N ALA A 13 15.73 -3.23 -2.36
CA ALA A 13 14.32 -2.80 -2.26
C ALA A 13 14.13 -1.49 -1.47
N GLY A 14 15.17 -0.67 -1.35
CA GLY A 14 15.17 0.59 -0.61
C GLY A 14 15.49 0.48 0.88
N GLY A 15 15.55 1.62 1.56
CA GLY A 15 15.99 1.76 2.95
C GLY A 15 17.44 2.25 3.08
N TYR A 16 17.85 2.63 4.29
CA TYR A 16 19.17 3.24 4.52
C TYR A 16 20.32 2.25 4.29
N VAL A 17 20.11 0.97 4.59
CA VAL A 17 21.11 -0.10 4.46
C VAL A 17 21.44 -0.39 2.99
N THR A 18 20.45 -0.26 2.11
CA THR A 18 20.58 -0.56 0.68
C THR A 18 21.57 0.34 -0.04
N GLY A 19 21.71 1.60 0.39
CA GLY A 19 22.58 2.60 -0.23
C GLY A 19 24.04 2.14 -0.35
N PRO A 20 24.74 1.93 0.78
CA PRO A 20 26.14 1.51 0.76
C PRO A 20 26.37 0.17 0.06
N VAL A 21 25.46 -0.79 0.22
CA VAL A 21 25.61 -2.13 -0.36
C VAL A 21 25.52 -2.09 -1.89
N LEU A 22 24.52 -1.41 -2.44
CA LEU A 22 24.37 -1.30 -3.89
C LEU A 22 25.46 -0.42 -4.52
N LEU A 23 25.87 0.65 -3.85
CA LEU A 23 26.98 1.48 -4.32
C LEU A 23 28.26 0.63 -4.41
N MET A 24 28.57 -0.16 -3.38
CA MET A 24 29.75 -1.02 -3.40
C MET A 24 29.65 -2.14 -4.44
N ALA A 25 28.47 -2.73 -4.64
CA ALA A 25 28.26 -3.72 -5.69
C ALA A 25 28.52 -3.13 -7.08
N SER A 26 27.99 -1.94 -7.35
CA SER A 26 28.23 -1.20 -8.60
C SER A 26 29.72 -0.88 -8.80
N LEU A 27 30.44 -0.42 -7.76
CA LEU A 27 31.88 -0.15 -7.83
C LEU A 27 32.71 -1.43 -8.08
N LEU A 28 32.24 -2.57 -7.59
CA LEU A 28 32.84 -3.88 -7.85
C LEU A 28 32.43 -4.49 -9.20
N LYS A 29 31.64 -3.78 -10.01
CA LYS A 29 31.09 -4.24 -11.30
C LYS A 29 30.22 -5.49 -11.18
N ILE A 30 29.59 -5.68 -10.03
CA ILE A 30 28.58 -6.71 -9.83
C ILE A 30 27.26 -6.13 -10.36
N PRO A 31 26.49 -6.86 -11.20
CA PRO A 31 25.18 -6.42 -11.65
C PRO A 31 24.25 -6.00 -10.50
N THR A 32 23.57 -4.88 -10.68
CA THR A 32 22.75 -4.24 -9.65
C THR A 32 21.34 -3.89 -10.13
N LEU A 33 20.36 -4.16 -9.27
CA LEU A 33 18.96 -3.82 -9.48
C LEU A 33 18.42 -3.07 -8.26
N VAL A 34 17.78 -1.93 -8.49
CA VAL A 34 16.95 -1.26 -7.48
C VAL A 34 15.49 -1.63 -7.72
N MET A 35 14.74 -1.87 -6.64
CA MET A 35 13.29 -1.95 -6.67
C MET A 35 12.73 -0.75 -5.91
N ASP A 36 11.81 -0.01 -6.52
CA ASP A 36 11.09 1.06 -5.83
C ASP A 36 9.58 0.95 -6.04
N SER A 37 8.87 0.87 -4.92
CA SER A 37 7.43 0.66 -4.90
C SER A 37 6.61 1.94 -5.00
N ASN A 38 7.21 3.12 -4.83
CA ASN A 38 6.48 4.40 -4.74
C ASN A 38 6.52 5.18 -6.06
N ALA A 39 5.51 6.01 -6.29
CA ALA A 39 5.42 6.93 -7.43
C ALA A 39 6.46 8.07 -7.34
N LEU A 40 6.93 8.36 -6.13
CA LEU A 40 8.16 9.10 -5.90
C LEU A 40 9.18 8.14 -5.29
N PRO A 41 10.22 7.75 -6.05
CA PRO A 41 11.25 6.87 -5.54
C PRO A 41 11.93 7.46 -4.31
N GLY A 42 12.30 6.64 -3.34
CA GLY A 42 12.92 7.09 -2.10
C GLY A 42 14.27 7.78 -2.35
N PHE A 43 14.69 8.67 -1.44
CA PHE A 43 15.93 9.44 -1.58
C PHE A 43 17.14 8.56 -1.95
N THR A 44 17.37 7.47 -1.22
CA THR A 44 18.48 6.54 -1.49
C THR A 44 18.42 5.98 -2.92
N ASN A 45 17.24 5.55 -3.36
CA ASN A 45 17.05 4.97 -4.69
C ASN A 45 17.30 6.01 -5.79
N ARG A 46 16.85 7.26 -5.60
CA ARG A 46 17.14 8.38 -6.53
C ARG A 46 18.64 8.66 -6.62
N GLN A 47 19.37 8.61 -5.50
CA GLN A 47 20.82 8.82 -5.50
C GLN A 47 21.56 7.66 -6.19
N LEU A 48 21.07 6.43 -6.00
CA LEU A 48 21.61 5.23 -6.63
C LEU A 48 21.35 5.14 -8.13
N ALA A 49 20.40 5.89 -8.69
CA ALA A 49 20.04 5.85 -10.10
C ALA A 49 21.23 6.00 -11.07
N ARG A 50 22.24 6.79 -10.67
CA ARG A 50 23.47 6.98 -11.48
C ARG A 50 24.40 5.75 -11.47
N PHE A 51 24.37 4.96 -10.40
CA PHE A 51 25.31 3.86 -10.16
C PHE A 51 24.76 2.50 -10.59
N VAL A 52 23.47 2.27 -10.40
CA VAL A 52 22.89 0.93 -10.63
C VAL A 52 22.66 0.63 -12.11
N ASP A 53 22.58 -0.64 -12.47
CA ASP A 53 22.39 -1.06 -13.87
C ASP A 53 20.93 -0.93 -14.32
N LYS A 54 19.99 -1.38 -13.48
CA LYS A 54 18.56 -1.32 -13.75
C LYS A 54 17.75 -0.93 -12.51
N ALA A 55 16.53 -0.44 -12.74
CA ALA A 55 15.55 -0.19 -11.71
C ALA A 55 14.19 -0.79 -12.10
N ALA A 56 13.62 -1.62 -11.22
CA ALA A 56 12.27 -2.14 -11.31
C ALA A 56 11.33 -1.20 -10.52
N LEU A 57 10.34 -0.63 -11.20
CA LEU A 57 9.50 0.44 -10.69
C LEU A 57 8.03 0.02 -10.69
N THR A 58 7.27 0.47 -9.70
CA THR A 58 5.81 0.24 -9.66
C THR A 58 5.02 1.19 -10.56
N PHE A 59 5.45 2.46 -10.63
CA PHE A 59 4.71 3.54 -11.27
C PHE A 59 5.47 4.11 -12.46
N GLU A 60 4.75 4.51 -13.51
CA GLU A 60 5.34 5.15 -14.69
C GLU A 60 5.98 6.50 -14.34
N GLU A 61 5.39 7.24 -13.40
CA GLU A 61 5.88 8.54 -12.92
C GLU A 61 7.29 8.45 -12.31
N SER A 62 7.69 7.24 -11.88
CA SER A 62 9.02 6.97 -11.33
C SER A 62 10.11 6.86 -12.39
N LEU A 63 9.76 6.63 -13.67
CA LEU A 63 10.73 6.43 -14.77
C LEU A 63 11.68 7.62 -14.94
N LYS A 64 11.18 8.85 -14.73
CA LYS A 64 11.98 10.08 -14.86
C LYS A 64 13.18 10.14 -13.92
N PHE A 65 13.17 9.38 -12.83
CA PHE A 65 14.29 9.30 -11.88
C PHE A 65 15.37 8.28 -12.29
N PHE A 66 15.07 7.40 -13.25
CA PHE A 66 15.96 6.33 -13.71
C PHE A 66 16.05 6.31 -15.25
N PRO A 67 16.56 7.38 -15.89
CA PRO A 67 16.61 7.47 -17.36
C PRO A 67 17.39 6.30 -17.96
N ASN A 68 16.81 5.63 -18.96
CA ASN A 68 17.35 4.45 -19.68
C ASN A 68 17.56 3.18 -18.82
N LYS A 69 17.28 3.25 -17.51
CA LYS A 69 17.52 2.17 -16.54
C LYS A 69 16.23 1.65 -15.90
N GLY A 70 15.21 2.49 -15.79
CA GLY A 70 13.91 2.15 -15.23
C GLY A 70 13.10 1.24 -16.15
N VAL A 71 12.44 0.25 -15.55
CA VAL A 71 11.45 -0.65 -16.16
C VAL A 71 10.26 -0.71 -15.21
N VAL A 72 9.06 -0.47 -15.73
CA VAL A 72 7.83 -0.59 -14.93
C VAL A 72 7.44 -2.06 -14.85
N THR A 73 7.62 -2.65 -13.68
CA THR A 73 7.31 -4.06 -13.40
C THR A 73 6.07 -4.20 -12.51
N GLY A 74 5.62 -3.12 -11.88
CA GLY A 74 4.65 -3.17 -10.79
C GLY A 74 5.32 -3.53 -9.45
N ASN A 75 4.50 -3.56 -8.40
CA ASN A 75 4.92 -4.02 -7.08
C ASN A 75 4.60 -5.52 -6.95
N PRO A 76 5.47 -6.34 -6.34
CA PRO A 76 5.13 -7.73 -6.05
C PRO A 76 3.90 -7.82 -5.13
N VAL A 77 2.91 -8.60 -5.55
CA VAL A 77 1.67 -8.87 -4.79
C VAL A 77 1.51 -10.38 -4.66
N ARG A 78 0.91 -10.84 -3.56
CA ARG A 78 0.54 -12.25 -3.36
C ARG A 78 -0.41 -12.70 -4.48
N GLN A 79 -0.20 -13.90 -5.01
CA GLN A 79 -0.92 -14.43 -6.17
C GLN A 79 -2.43 -14.43 -5.97
N GLU A 80 -2.87 -14.71 -4.75
CA GLU A 80 -4.26 -14.85 -4.34
C GLU A 80 -5.07 -13.55 -4.51
N PHE A 81 -4.43 -12.37 -4.54
CA PHE A 81 -5.14 -11.12 -4.85
C PHE A 81 -5.58 -11.05 -6.32
N PHE A 82 -4.79 -11.61 -7.25
CA PHE A 82 -5.15 -11.65 -8.67
C PHE A 82 -6.27 -12.66 -8.96
N GLU A 83 -6.53 -13.58 -8.03
CA GLU A 83 -7.56 -14.60 -8.14
C GLU A 83 -8.91 -14.14 -7.59
N VAL A 84 -8.96 -12.96 -6.95
CA VAL A 84 -10.18 -12.35 -6.44
C VAL A 84 -11.15 -12.10 -7.59
N GLN A 85 -12.29 -12.79 -7.55
CA GLN A 85 -13.31 -12.64 -8.56
C GLN A 85 -14.12 -11.35 -8.37
N PRO A 86 -14.62 -10.75 -9.46
CA PRO A 86 -15.58 -9.66 -9.38
C PRO A 86 -16.79 -10.05 -8.54
N LYS A 87 -17.10 -9.24 -7.53
CA LYS A 87 -18.24 -9.48 -6.63
C LYS A 87 -19.54 -9.07 -7.32
N GLN A 88 -20.58 -9.91 -7.20
CA GLN A 88 -21.93 -9.53 -7.58
C GLN A 88 -22.50 -8.54 -6.57
N ARG A 89 -23.24 -7.54 -7.06
CA ARG A 89 -23.82 -6.52 -6.21
C ARG A 89 -24.88 -7.11 -5.30
N GLU A 90 -24.72 -6.88 -4.01
CA GLU A 90 -25.66 -7.28 -2.97
C GLU A 90 -26.55 -6.10 -2.54
N ALA A 91 -27.56 -6.37 -1.71
CA ALA A 91 -28.45 -5.33 -1.19
C ALA A 91 -27.74 -4.32 -0.29
N LYS A 92 -26.73 -4.78 0.47
CA LYS A 92 -25.84 -3.95 1.29
C LYS A 92 -24.46 -3.86 0.64
N THR A 93 -23.83 -2.70 0.79
CA THR A 93 -22.45 -2.47 0.38
C THR A 93 -21.51 -2.91 1.51
N ASN A 94 -20.56 -3.78 1.19
CA ASN A 94 -19.53 -4.23 2.12
C ASN A 94 -18.34 -3.27 2.09
N LEU A 95 -18.06 -2.64 3.22
CA LEU A 95 -17.00 -1.66 3.40
C LEU A 95 -15.88 -2.28 4.24
N LEU A 96 -14.68 -2.40 3.65
CA LEU A 96 -13.48 -2.82 4.35
C LEU A 96 -12.63 -1.59 4.69
N ILE A 97 -12.23 -1.45 5.95
CA ILE A 97 -11.53 -0.27 6.45
C ILE A 97 -10.25 -0.71 7.14
N PHE A 98 -9.08 -0.21 6.72
CA PHE A 98 -7.82 -0.52 7.39
C PHE A 98 -6.72 0.52 7.15
N GLY A 99 -5.82 0.64 8.13
CA GLY A 99 -4.72 1.62 8.10
C GLY A 99 -3.34 1.08 7.74
N GLY A 100 -3.22 -0.21 7.40
CA GLY A 100 -1.97 -0.97 7.44
C GLY A 100 -1.88 -1.82 8.72
N SER A 101 -0.82 -2.61 8.88
CA SER A 101 -0.70 -3.61 9.96
C SER A 101 -0.80 -3.03 11.38
N GLN A 102 -0.35 -1.80 11.60
CA GLN A 102 -0.41 -1.11 12.89
C GLN A 102 -1.73 -0.35 13.11
N GLY A 103 -2.63 -0.35 12.12
CA GLY A 103 -3.80 0.53 12.11
C GLY A 103 -3.46 1.97 11.72
N ALA A 104 -4.49 2.80 11.59
CA ALA A 104 -4.32 4.23 11.31
C ALA A 104 -5.28 5.05 12.15
N ARG A 105 -4.76 5.62 13.25
CA ARG A 105 -5.53 6.44 14.19
C ARG A 105 -6.42 7.48 13.51
N ALA A 106 -5.88 8.23 12.54
CA ALA A 106 -6.67 9.24 11.83
C ALA A 106 -7.88 8.63 11.09
N ILE A 107 -7.71 7.48 10.44
CA ILE A 107 -8.81 6.76 9.76
C ILE A 107 -9.79 6.23 10.82
N ASN A 108 -9.26 5.57 11.85
CA ASN A 108 -10.04 4.96 12.92
C ASN A 108 -11.06 5.94 13.52
N PHE A 109 -10.58 7.09 14.00
CA PHE A 109 -11.42 8.10 14.65
C PHE A 109 -12.33 8.84 13.66
N ALA A 110 -11.81 9.22 12.48
CA ALA A 110 -12.63 9.85 11.44
C ALA A 110 -13.81 8.95 11.04
N MET A 111 -13.60 7.63 11.01
CA MET A 111 -14.64 6.69 10.66
C MET A 111 -15.74 6.63 11.72
N VAL A 112 -15.38 6.60 13.01
CA VAL A 112 -16.34 6.68 14.12
C VAL A 112 -17.16 7.98 14.04
N ASP A 113 -16.52 9.11 13.77
CA ASP A 113 -17.21 10.40 13.64
C ASP A 113 -18.19 10.40 12.47
N ALA A 114 -17.80 9.79 11.33
CA ALA A 114 -18.61 9.71 10.13
C ALA A 114 -19.84 8.80 10.25
N LEU A 115 -19.88 7.85 11.21
CA LEU A 115 -20.97 6.86 11.36
C LEU A 115 -22.36 7.50 11.44
N GLN A 116 -22.49 8.71 12.00
CA GLN A 116 -23.78 9.40 12.11
C GLN A 116 -24.36 9.86 10.75
N ASN A 117 -23.50 9.97 9.73
CA ASN A 117 -23.87 10.42 8.39
C ASN A 117 -24.05 9.27 7.41
N LEU A 118 -23.84 8.02 7.84
CA LEU A 118 -23.86 6.85 6.99
C LEU A 118 -25.19 6.10 7.06
N PRO A 119 -25.65 5.51 5.93
CA PRO A 119 -26.89 4.75 5.90
C PRO A 119 -26.68 3.37 6.54
N LYS A 120 -26.97 3.26 7.84
CA LYS A 120 -26.78 2.05 8.65
C LYS A 120 -27.36 0.78 8.01
N ASP A 121 -28.55 0.86 7.42
CA ASP A 121 -29.23 -0.32 6.85
C ASP A 121 -28.70 -0.75 5.47
N LYS A 122 -27.80 0.04 4.87
CA LYS A 122 -27.22 -0.22 3.55
C LYS A 122 -25.76 -0.66 3.58
N LEU A 123 -25.15 -0.76 4.76
CA LEU A 123 -23.72 -1.02 4.90
C LEU A 123 -23.46 -2.23 5.80
N ASN A 124 -22.47 -3.02 5.42
CA ASN A 124 -21.77 -3.95 6.31
C ASN A 124 -20.34 -3.44 6.44
N ILE A 125 -19.85 -3.26 7.67
CA ILE A 125 -18.52 -2.69 7.92
C ILE A 125 -17.62 -3.75 8.55
N VAL A 126 -16.44 -3.94 7.96
CA VAL A 126 -15.29 -4.62 8.58
C VAL A 126 -14.19 -3.58 8.77
N HIS A 127 -13.71 -3.39 10.00
CA HIS A 127 -12.76 -2.34 10.34
C HIS A 127 -11.58 -2.90 11.14
N GLN A 128 -10.40 -2.89 10.52
CA GLN A 128 -9.14 -3.21 11.17
C GLN A 128 -8.51 -1.96 11.79
N THR A 129 -8.51 -1.91 13.12
CA THR A 129 -8.11 -0.71 13.88
C THR A 129 -6.63 -0.66 14.24
N GLY A 130 -5.95 -1.81 14.26
CA GLY A 130 -4.69 -1.98 14.97
C GLY A 130 -4.90 -2.15 16.48
N GLU A 131 -3.86 -2.62 17.16
CA GLU A 131 -3.92 -2.97 18.59
C GLU A 131 -4.24 -1.75 19.48
N HIS A 132 -3.58 -0.62 19.21
CA HIS A 132 -3.57 0.52 20.13
C HIS A 132 -4.91 1.24 20.27
N ASP A 133 -5.72 1.25 19.20
CA ASP A 133 -6.98 1.99 19.16
C ASP A 133 -8.21 1.08 19.28
N PHE A 134 -8.03 -0.26 19.28
CA PHE A 134 -9.14 -1.22 19.17
C PHE A 134 -10.28 -0.96 20.16
N GLU A 135 -9.98 -0.89 21.45
CA GLU A 135 -10.98 -0.73 22.52
C GLU A 135 -11.78 0.56 22.37
N LYS A 136 -11.10 1.66 22.02
CA LYS A 136 -11.73 2.97 21.84
C LYS A 136 -12.65 2.99 20.63
N ILE A 137 -12.23 2.37 19.53
CA ILE A 137 -13.03 2.32 18.31
C ILE A 137 -14.22 1.39 18.49
N GLU A 138 -14.03 0.24 19.11
CA GLU A 138 -15.13 -0.67 19.42
C GLU A 138 -16.21 0.02 20.29
N SER A 139 -15.80 0.76 21.33
CA SER A 139 -16.72 1.57 22.14
C SER A 139 -17.43 2.64 21.29
N GLY A 140 -16.70 3.37 20.44
CA GLY A 140 -17.28 4.40 19.59
C GLY A 140 -18.36 3.90 18.62
N TYR A 141 -18.19 2.67 18.08
CA TYR A 141 -19.23 2.02 17.28
C TYR A 141 -20.45 1.65 18.14
N LYS A 142 -20.22 1.08 19.35
CA LYS A 142 -21.30 0.72 20.29
C LYS A 142 -22.11 1.94 20.74
N ASP A 143 -21.44 3.03 21.10
CA ASP A 143 -22.07 4.27 21.59
C ASP A 143 -22.95 4.93 20.52
N LYS A 144 -22.59 4.78 19.24
CA LYS A 144 -23.39 5.25 18.10
C LYS A 144 -24.42 4.21 17.63
N HIS A 145 -24.60 3.12 18.39
CA HIS A 145 -25.48 2.00 18.09
C HIS A 145 -25.22 1.35 16.72
N TRP A 146 -23.96 1.30 16.26
CA TRP A 146 -23.60 0.63 15.03
C TRP A 146 -23.19 -0.83 15.26
N GLN A 147 -23.63 -1.73 14.37
CA GLN A 147 -23.15 -3.11 14.31
C GLN A 147 -22.12 -3.21 13.19
N ALA A 148 -20.88 -3.53 13.54
CA ALA A 148 -19.76 -3.68 12.62
C ALA A 148 -18.80 -4.74 13.16
N ASP A 149 -18.03 -5.34 12.26
CA ASP A 149 -16.96 -6.28 12.61
C ASP A 149 -15.66 -5.50 12.83
N ILE A 150 -15.35 -5.22 14.09
CA ILE A 150 -14.15 -4.48 14.49
C ILE A 150 -13.07 -5.49 14.88
N ARG A 151 -11.89 -5.37 14.29
CA ARG A 151 -10.78 -6.31 14.51
C ARG A 151 -9.48 -5.55 14.78
N ARG A 152 -8.62 -6.11 15.65
CA ARG A 152 -7.24 -5.61 15.85
C ARG A 152 -6.40 -5.79 14.60
N TYR A 153 -6.49 -6.96 14.00
CA TYR A 153 -5.71 -7.38 12.83
C TYR A 153 -6.55 -8.32 11.94
N ILE A 154 -6.36 -8.25 10.63
CA ILE A 154 -6.98 -9.17 9.67
C ILE A 154 -5.90 -10.11 9.13
N THR A 155 -6.00 -11.39 9.51
CA THR A 155 -5.04 -12.43 9.06
C THR A 155 -5.25 -12.79 7.59
N ASP A 156 -6.51 -13.01 7.19
CA ASP A 156 -6.86 -13.32 5.80
C ASP A 156 -7.39 -12.07 5.09
N MET A 157 -6.46 -11.20 4.69
CA MET A 157 -6.81 -9.97 3.98
C MET A 157 -7.44 -10.24 2.61
N VAL A 158 -7.05 -11.33 1.95
CA VAL A 158 -7.54 -11.66 0.60
C VAL A 158 -9.03 -12.00 0.65
N ALA A 159 -9.45 -12.79 1.65
CA ALA A 159 -10.88 -13.08 1.85
C ALA A 159 -11.71 -11.83 2.14
N GLU A 160 -11.18 -10.87 2.91
CA GLU A 160 -11.89 -9.61 3.16
C GLU A 160 -11.93 -8.71 1.92
N PHE A 161 -10.87 -8.67 1.11
CA PHE A 161 -10.90 -8.01 -0.20
C PHE A 161 -11.96 -8.63 -1.11
N ALA A 162 -12.05 -9.96 -1.18
CA ALA A 162 -13.05 -10.64 -2.00
C ALA A 162 -14.48 -10.24 -1.63
N LYS A 163 -14.78 -10.10 -0.34
CA LYS A 163 -16.11 -9.69 0.18
C LYS A 163 -16.38 -8.20 0.01
N ALA A 164 -15.35 -7.35 0.02
CA ALA A 164 -15.49 -5.91 -0.01
C ALA A 164 -16.00 -5.41 -1.38
N ASP A 165 -16.91 -4.44 -1.34
CA ASP A 165 -17.31 -3.64 -2.50
C ASP A 165 -16.46 -2.36 -2.58
N VAL A 166 -16.13 -1.77 -1.43
CA VAL A 166 -15.30 -0.57 -1.30
C VAL A 166 -14.28 -0.76 -0.18
N VAL A 167 -13.07 -0.29 -0.40
CA VAL A 167 -11.98 -0.32 0.57
C VAL A 167 -11.59 1.10 0.98
N VAL A 168 -11.57 1.39 2.28
CA VAL A 168 -11.06 2.66 2.84
C VAL A 168 -9.72 2.38 3.49
N CYS A 169 -8.65 2.98 2.95
CA CYS A 169 -7.31 2.64 3.42
C CYS A 169 -6.27 3.75 3.28
N ARG A 170 -5.08 3.52 3.84
CA ARG A 170 -3.89 4.32 3.53
C ARG A 170 -3.42 4.06 2.09
N ALA A 171 -2.72 5.04 1.51
CA ALA A 171 -2.15 4.95 0.16
C ALA A 171 -0.70 4.44 0.15
N GLY A 172 -0.45 3.36 0.90
CA GLY A 172 0.84 2.67 0.89
C GLY A 172 1.05 1.93 -0.43
N ALA A 173 2.30 1.85 -0.92
CA ALA A 173 2.60 1.24 -2.20
C ALA A 173 2.06 -0.20 -2.36
N THR A 174 2.23 -1.04 -1.34
CA THR A 174 1.69 -2.40 -1.34
C THR A 174 0.17 -2.42 -1.39
N THR A 175 -0.49 -1.55 -0.61
CA THR A 175 -1.95 -1.44 -0.62
C THR A 175 -2.50 -0.97 -1.97
N CYS A 176 -1.84 -0.01 -2.62
CA CYS A 176 -2.19 0.41 -3.97
C CYS A 176 -2.09 -0.76 -4.95
N ALA A 177 -1.04 -1.56 -4.86
CA ALA A 177 -0.86 -2.72 -5.72
C ALA A 177 -1.87 -3.85 -5.44
N GLU A 178 -2.20 -4.11 -4.17
CA GLU A 178 -3.21 -5.09 -3.76
C GLU A 178 -4.63 -4.69 -4.25
N LEU A 179 -4.98 -3.39 -4.16
CA LEU A 179 -6.22 -2.86 -4.72
C LEU A 179 -6.32 -3.06 -6.23
N ALA A 180 -5.23 -2.74 -6.94
CA ALA A 180 -5.16 -2.91 -8.39
C ALA A 180 -5.25 -4.39 -8.78
N ALA A 181 -4.51 -5.27 -8.10
CA ALA A 181 -4.51 -6.71 -8.35
C ALA A 181 -5.89 -7.35 -8.13
N ALA A 182 -6.59 -6.97 -7.05
CA ALA A 182 -7.93 -7.49 -6.74
C ALA A 182 -9.07 -6.78 -7.47
N GLY A 183 -8.78 -5.76 -8.29
CA GLY A 183 -9.79 -4.99 -9.00
C GLY A 183 -10.80 -4.29 -8.07
N LYS A 184 -10.33 -3.79 -6.91
CA LYS A 184 -11.20 -3.18 -5.90
C LYS A 184 -11.14 -1.66 -5.92
N VAL A 185 -12.31 -1.05 -5.68
CA VAL A 185 -12.43 0.40 -5.56
C VAL A 185 -11.87 0.84 -4.20
N GLY A 186 -10.91 1.75 -4.22
CA GLY A 186 -10.30 2.34 -3.02
C GLY A 186 -10.71 3.79 -2.80
N ILE A 187 -11.09 4.13 -1.57
CA ILE A 187 -11.08 5.48 -1.01
C ILE A 187 -9.79 5.61 -0.21
N MET A 188 -8.85 6.40 -0.72
CA MET A 188 -7.51 6.45 -0.14
C MET A 188 -7.30 7.70 0.71
N ILE A 189 -6.76 7.50 1.92
CA ILE A 189 -6.47 8.56 2.88
C ILE A 189 -4.95 8.60 3.10
N PRO A 190 -4.18 9.38 2.31
CA PRO A 190 -2.73 9.46 2.45
C PRO A 190 -2.28 9.85 3.86
N LEU A 191 -1.17 9.27 4.34
CA LEU A 191 -0.54 9.68 5.59
C LEU A 191 0.18 11.03 5.39
N PRO A 192 -0.22 12.13 6.08
CA PRO A 192 0.37 13.45 5.86
C PRO A 192 1.86 13.52 6.20
N THR A 193 2.30 12.68 7.14
CA THR A 193 3.69 12.60 7.61
C THR A 193 4.53 11.59 6.81
N ALA A 194 4.02 11.05 5.71
CA ALA A 194 4.78 10.17 4.82
C ALA A 194 5.99 10.92 4.25
N ALA A 195 7.16 10.31 4.30
CA ALA A 195 8.40 10.90 3.78
C ALA A 195 8.24 11.32 2.32
N ASP A 196 8.66 12.55 1.97
CA ASP A 196 8.52 13.15 0.65
C ASP A 196 7.08 13.12 0.06
N ASP A 197 6.06 12.96 0.92
CA ASP A 197 4.65 12.91 0.53
C ASP A 197 4.34 11.79 -0.48
N HIS A 198 5.05 10.67 -0.36
CA HIS A 198 4.95 9.56 -1.31
C HIS A 198 3.55 8.93 -1.35
N GLN A 199 2.81 8.91 -0.23
CA GLN A 199 1.48 8.30 -0.20
C GLN A 199 0.47 9.11 -1.01
N ARG A 200 0.54 10.45 -0.98
CA ARG A 200 -0.33 11.27 -1.85
C ARG A 200 -0.02 10.99 -3.32
N LYS A 201 1.25 10.90 -3.68
CA LYS A 201 1.67 10.63 -5.07
C LYS A 201 1.26 9.23 -5.54
N ASN A 202 1.30 8.23 -4.67
CA ASN A 202 0.76 6.90 -4.97
C ASN A 202 -0.76 6.97 -5.20
N ALA A 203 -1.49 7.71 -4.37
CA ALA A 203 -2.92 7.90 -4.52
C ALA A 203 -3.28 8.62 -5.83
N GLU A 204 -2.55 9.68 -6.17
CA GLU A 204 -2.71 10.45 -7.41
C GLU A 204 -2.45 9.59 -8.65
N ALA A 205 -1.44 8.73 -8.63
CA ALA A 205 -1.17 7.81 -9.74
C ALA A 205 -2.36 6.86 -9.98
N LEU A 206 -2.94 6.29 -8.92
CA LEU A 206 -4.14 5.45 -9.04
C LEU A 206 -5.38 6.25 -9.46
N GLN A 207 -5.54 7.48 -8.95
CA GLN A 207 -6.63 8.37 -9.32
C GLN A 207 -6.58 8.72 -10.81
N ASN A 208 -5.40 9.05 -11.34
CA ASN A 208 -5.18 9.37 -12.75
C ASN A 208 -5.49 8.16 -13.66
N ALA A 209 -5.24 6.95 -13.16
CA ALA A 209 -5.62 5.71 -13.83
C ALA A 209 -7.12 5.35 -13.67
N GLY A 210 -7.91 6.14 -12.93
CA GLY A 210 -9.33 5.88 -12.66
C GLY A 210 -9.60 4.78 -11.63
N ALA A 211 -8.57 4.31 -10.93
CA ALA A 211 -8.65 3.19 -9.97
C ALA A 211 -9.00 3.63 -8.54
N ALA A 212 -8.97 4.93 -8.23
CA ALA A 212 -9.25 5.45 -6.89
C ALA A 212 -9.81 6.88 -6.87
N LYS A 213 -10.39 7.27 -5.74
CA LYS A 213 -10.81 8.63 -5.42
C LYS A 213 -10.28 9.09 -4.06
#